data_AF-A0A7S0G9L6-F1
#
_entry.id   AF-A0A7S0G9L6-F1
#
_cell.length_a   1.000
_cell.length_b   1.000
_cell.length_c   1.000
_cell.angle_alpha   90.00
_cell.angle_beta   90.00
_cell.angle_gamma   90.00
#
_symmetry.space_group_name_H-M   'P 1'
#
loop_
_entity.id
_entity.type
_entity.pdbx_description
1 polymer ?
#
loop_
_entity_poly.entity_id
_entity_poly.type
_entity_poly.pdbx_seq_one_letter_code
_entity_poly.pdbx_strand_id
1 'polypeptide(L)'
;VRVTQLRGKGVYAIDEAIAYYIGSDQQGGSGNGFSLYTLVQDAGDLFGKNSPEAEVNAAIKEFYFEARTAMSFNDACTTRSNTVENLYSITIKMVQKMYIPLVQMLIHSLR
;
A
#
# COMPACT_ATOMS: atom_id res chain seq x y z
N VAL A 1 -25.61 9.33 -12.13
CA VAL A 1 -24.74 8.19 -11.76
C VAL A 1 -25.15 7.73 -10.37
N ARG A 2 -25.59 6.47 -10.18
CA ARG A 2 -26.12 6.00 -8.88
C ARG A 2 -24.97 5.69 -7.91
N VAL A 3 -25.07 6.20 -6.67
CA VAL A 3 -24.07 6.09 -5.59
C VAL A 3 -23.64 4.63 -5.31
N THR A 4 -24.57 3.68 -5.44
CA THR A 4 -24.31 2.24 -5.29
C THR A 4 -23.33 1.67 -6.31
N GLN A 5 -23.25 2.24 -7.52
CA GLN A 5 -22.33 1.78 -8.57
C GLN A 5 -20.90 2.28 -8.36
N LEU A 6 -20.70 3.36 -7.58
CA LEU A 6 -19.37 3.86 -7.21
C LEU A 6 -18.76 3.08 -6.04
N ARG A 7 -19.59 2.54 -5.14
CA ARG A 7 -19.16 1.74 -3.98
C ARG A 7 -18.38 0.47 -4.38
N GLY A 8 -18.97 -0.34 -5.25
CA GLY A 8 -18.32 -1.55 -5.75
C GLY A 8 -17.07 -1.24 -6.58
N LYS A 9 -17.09 -0.15 -7.35
CA LYS A 9 -15.94 0.31 -8.14
C LYS A 9 -14.80 0.83 -7.26
N GLY A 10 -15.11 1.49 -6.14
CA GLY A 10 -14.12 2.04 -5.22
C GLY A 10 -13.35 0.95 -4.48
N VAL A 11 -14.05 -0.01 -3.89
CA VAL A 11 -13.42 -1.18 -3.23
C VAL A 11 -12.58 -1.97 -4.23
N TYR A 12 -13.12 -2.22 -5.43
CA TYR A 12 -12.40 -2.91 -6.50
C TYR A 12 -11.13 -2.16 -6.94
N ALA A 13 -11.19 -0.83 -7.08
CA ALA A 13 -10.02 -0.03 -7.45
C ALA A 13 -8.91 -0.08 -6.39
N ILE A 14 -9.26 -0.14 -5.10
CA ILE A 14 -8.27 -0.31 -4.02
C ILE A 14 -7.66 -1.72 -4.06
N ASP A 15 -8.48 -2.76 -4.28
CA ASP A 15 -8.02 -4.14 -4.42
C ASP A 15 -7.09 -4.32 -5.65
N GLU A 16 -7.37 -3.60 -6.74
CA GLU A 16 -6.49 -3.56 -7.92
C GLU A 16 -5.18 -2.82 -7.63
N ALA A 17 -5.25 -1.70 -6.91
CA ALA A 17 -4.07 -0.90 -6.57
C ALA A 17 -3.07 -1.66 -5.69
N ILE A 18 -3.54 -2.39 -4.67
CA ILE A 18 -2.65 -3.25 -3.86
C ILE A 18 -2.07 -4.40 -4.69
N ALA A 19 -2.83 -4.94 -5.65
CA ALA A 19 -2.31 -5.96 -6.56
C ALA A 19 -1.17 -5.42 -7.45
N TYR A 20 -1.25 -4.17 -7.93
CA TYR A 20 -0.13 -3.54 -8.62
C TYR A 20 1.07 -3.25 -7.71
N TYR A 21 0.83 -2.89 -6.44
CA TYR A 21 1.89 -2.68 -5.46
C TYR A 21 2.68 -3.97 -5.18
N ILE A 22 1.96 -5.07 -4.93
CA ILE A 22 2.54 -6.40 -4.71
C ILE A 22 3.15 -6.93 -6.01
N GLY A 23 2.45 -6.78 -7.13
CA GLY A 23 2.78 -7.40 -8.42
C GLY A 23 1.97 -8.67 -8.64
N SER A 24 1.54 -8.91 -9.88
CA SER A 24 0.62 -10.01 -10.27
C SER A 24 1.13 -11.41 -9.96
N ASP A 25 2.45 -11.59 -9.87
CA ASP A 25 3.12 -12.90 -9.80
C ASP A 25 3.99 -13.09 -8.55
N GLN A 26 3.87 -12.20 -7.54
CA GLN A 26 4.73 -12.27 -6.35
C GLN A 26 4.19 -13.19 -5.26
N GLN A 27 5.03 -14.12 -4.82
CA GLN A 27 4.82 -14.88 -3.59
C GLN A 27 5.26 -14.02 -2.39
N GLY A 28 4.49 -14.04 -1.30
CA GLY A 28 4.83 -13.33 -0.07
C GLY A 28 6.23 -13.71 0.42
N GLY A 29 7.07 -12.71 0.67
CA GLY A 29 8.46 -12.91 1.10
C GLY A 29 9.46 -13.25 0.00
N SER A 30 9.04 -13.25 -1.28
CA SER A 30 9.97 -13.40 -2.40
C SER A 30 10.51 -12.03 -2.87
N GLY A 31 11.83 -11.90 -2.98
CA GLY A 31 12.50 -10.76 -3.64
C GLY A 31 12.52 -10.88 -5.18
N ASN A 32 11.77 -11.83 -5.75
CA ASN A 32 11.77 -12.06 -7.19
C ASN A 32 10.70 -11.20 -7.87
N GLY A 33 11.09 -10.02 -8.36
CA GLY A 33 10.24 -9.15 -9.17
C GLY A 33 10.71 -7.69 -9.25
N PHE A 34 9.91 -6.83 -9.88
CA PHE A 34 10.23 -5.40 -10.08
C PHE A 34 9.18 -4.47 -9.45
N SER A 35 8.37 -4.98 -8.53
CA SER A 35 7.34 -4.17 -7.87
C SER A 35 7.94 -3.33 -6.74
N LEU A 36 7.16 -2.35 -6.26
CA LEU A 36 7.52 -1.61 -5.06
C LEU A 36 7.63 -2.53 -3.85
N TYR A 37 6.82 -3.60 -3.80
CA TYR A 37 6.93 -4.62 -2.76
C TYR A 37 8.32 -5.27 -2.73
N THR A 38 8.89 -5.64 -3.88
CA THR A 38 10.25 -6.19 -3.94
C THR A 38 11.28 -5.19 -3.47
N LEU A 39 11.23 -3.94 -3.94
CA LEU A 39 12.16 -2.90 -3.48
C LEU A 39 12.18 -2.78 -1.95
N VAL A 40 10.99 -2.84 -1.33
CA VAL A 40 10.85 -2.79 0.13
C VAL A 40 11.37 -4.07 0.78
N GLN A 41 11.14 -5.24 0.17
CA GLN A 41 11.64 -6.51 0.67
C GLN A 41 13.17 -6.56 0.65
N ASP A 42 13.79 -6.18 -0.47
CA ASP A 42 15.24 -6.13 -0.64
C ASP A 42 15.89 -5.18 0.38
N ALA A 43 15.29 -4.00 0.60
CA ALA A 43 15.74 -3.06 1.61
C ALA A 43 15.64 -3.65 3.03
N GLY A 44 14.57 -4.39 3.32
CA GLY A 44 14.42 -5.14 4.57
C GLY A 44 15.53 -6.17 4.75
N ASP A 45 15.77 -6.99 3.72
CA ASP A 45 16.77 -8.06 3.68
C ASP A 45 18.18 -7.52 3.90
N LEU A 46 18.54 -6.40 3.27
CA LEU A 46 19.85 -5.76 3.41
C LEU A 46 20.12 -5.18 4.81
N PHE A 47 19.07 -4.73 5.50
CA PHE A 47 19.19 -4.03 6.79
C PHE A 47 18.68 -4.87 7.99
N GLY A 48 18.39 -6.16 7.77
CA GLY A 48 18.08 -7.14 8.81
C GLY A 48 16.73 -6.93 9.51
N LYS A 49 15.73 -6.37 8.80
CA LYS A 49 14.37 -6.13 9.32
C LYS A 49 13.30 -6.88 8.53
N ASN A 50 13.27 -8.20 8.67
CA ASN A 50 12.40 -9.06 7.88
C ASN A 50 12.15 -10.39 8.61
N SER A 51 10.87 -10.83 8.65
CA SER A 51 10.44 -12.25 8.64
C SER A 51 8.93 -12.38 8.84
N PRO A 52 8.15 -12.98 7.91
CA PRO A 52 8.49 -13.41 6.54
C PRO A 52 8.48 -12.25 5.51
N GLU A 53 8.18 -11.03 5.95
CA GLU A 53 8.01 -9.85 5.11
C GLU A 53 8.68 -8.64 5.79
N ALA A 54 9.14 -7.68 4.99
CA ALA A 54 9.64 -6.40 5.50
C ALA A 54 8.53 -5.59 6.22
N GLU A 55 8.86 -4.98 7.35
CA GLU A 55 7.92 -4.20 8.19
C GLU A 55 7.14 -3.13 7.39
N VAL A 56 7.80 -2.51 6.42
CA VAL A 56 7.20 -1.47 5.57
C VAL A 56 6.17 -2.06 4.59
N ASN A 57 6.40 -3.26 4.06
CA ASN A 57 5.42 -3.96 3.22
C ASN A 57 4.16 -4.30 4.02
N ALA A 58 4.34 -4.83 5.24
CA ALA A 58 3.23 -5.12 6.14
C ALA A 58 2.39 -3.85 6.41
N ALA A 59 3.05 -2.74 6.76
CA ALA A 59 2.38 -1.47 7.01
C ALA A 59 1.63 -0.92 5.77
N ILE A 60 2.20 -1.04 4.57
CA ILE A 60 1.53 -0.58 3.34
C ILE A 60 0.28 -1.41 3.05
N LYS A 61 0.31 -2.74 3.26
CA LYS A 61 -0.88 -3.58 3.12
C LYS A 61 -1.98 -3.20 4.11
N GLU A 62 -1.61 -2.88 5.36
CA GLU A 62 -2.56 -2.37 6.36
C GLU A 62 -3.23 -1.07 5.89
N PHE A 63 -2.46 -0.13 5.33
CA PHE A 63 -3.01 1.11 4.77
C PHE A 63 -3.96 0.87 3.60
N TYR A 64 -3.66 -0.10 2.71
CA TYR A 64 -4.60 -0.47 1.66
C TYR A 64 -5.89 -1.08 2.22
N PHE A 65 -5.79 -1.88 3.28
CA PHE A 65 -6.96 -2.41 3.98
C PHE A 65 -7.80 -1.30 4.64
N GLU A 66 -7.16 -0.31 5.27
CA GLU A 66 -7.84 0.88 5.79
C GLU A 66 -8.55 1.66 4.68
N ALA A 67 -7.89 1.88 3.54
CA ALA A 67 -8.47 2.59 2.39
C ALA A 67 -9.68 1.83 1.82
N ARG A 68 -9.57 0.51 1.70
CA ARG A 68 -10.65 -0.37 1.26
C ARG A 68 -11.85 -0.27 2.21
N THR A 69 -11.58 -0.28 3.51
CA THR A 69 -12.60 -0.16 4.55
C THR A 69 -13.31 1.19 4.47
N ALA A 70 -12.58 2.29 4.30
CA ALA A 70 -13.15 3.62 4.12
C ALA A 70 -14.09 3.72 2.90
N MET A 71 -13.78 3.00 1.82
CA MET A 71 -14.60 2.92 0.61
C MET A 71 -15.79 1.95 0.72
N SER A 72 -15.78 1.06 1.72
CA SER A 72 -16.81 0.05 1.91
C SER A 72 -18.08 0.59 2.58
N PHE A 73 -18.02 1.74 3.27
CA PHE A 73 -19.16 2.34 3.97
C PHE A 73 -20.27 2.77 3.02
N ASN A 74 -21.52 2.73 3.51
CA ASN A 74 -22.71 3.03 2.70
C ASN A 74 -22.78 4.49 2.21
N ASP A 75 -22.23 5.41 3.00
CA ASP A 75 -22.20 6.84 2.75
C ASP A 75 -20.86 7.31 2.18
N ALA A 76 -19.98 6.38 1.78
CA ALA A 76 -18.68 6.71 1.21
C ALA A 76 -18.81 7.63 -0.01
N CYS A 77 -17.89 8.60 -0.12
CA CYS A 77 -17.85 9.59 -1.20
C CYS A 77 -19.11 10.46 -1.33
N THR A 78 -19.91 10.59 -0.27
CA THR A 78 -20.97 11.59 -0.19
C THR A 78 -20.46 12.88 0.44
N THR A 79 -21.17 13.99 0.26
CA THR A 79 -20.79 15.30 0.81
C THR A 79 -20.78 15.37 2.33
N ARG A 80 -21.38 14.39 3.02
CA ARG A 80 -21.40 14.27 4.49
C ARG A 80 -20.34 13.31 5.02
N SER A 81 -19.62 12.62 4.13
CA SER A 81 -18.62 11.63 4.48
C SER A 81 -17.22 12.22 4.50
N ASN A 82 -16.40 11.70 5.40
CA ASN A 82 -15.00 12.04 5.59
C ASN A 82 -14.09 11.18 4.67
N THR A 83 -14.67 10.46 3.70
CA THR A 83 -13.95 9.44 2.92
C THR A 83 -12.74 10.02 2.20
N VAL A 84 -12.88 11.21 1.60
CA VAL A 84 -11.77 11.86 0.86
C VAL A 84 -10.62 12.23 1.79
N GLU A 85 -10.94 12.80 2.95
CA GLU A 85 -9.94 13.20 3.96
C GLU A 85 -9.21 11.97 4.54
N ASN A 86 -9.95 10.88 4.78
CA ASN A 86 -9.39 9.62 5.23
C ASN A 86 -8.44 9.02 4.18
N LEU A 87 -8.86 8.96 2.91
CA LEU A 87 -8.02 8.44 1.82
C LEU A 87 -6.77 9.29 1.62
N TYR A 88 -6.89 10.62 1.71
CA TYR A 88 -5.75 11.53 1.65
C TYR A 88 -4.76 11.25 2.79
N SER A 89 -5.25 11.16 4.03
CA SER A 89 -4.43 10.85 5.20
C SER A 89 -3.71 9.50 5.07
N ILE A 90 -4.41 8.47 4.61
CA ILE A 90 -3.84 7.13 4.37
C ILE A 90 -2.75 7.20 3.30
N THR A 91 -2.99 7.92 2.20
CA THR A 91 -2.01 8.08 1.12
C THR A 91 -0.73 8.77 1.60
N ILE A 92 -0.86 9.82 2.43
CA ILE A 92 0.30 10.50 3.03
C ILE A 92 1.09 9.54 3.93
N LYS A 93 0.42 8.70 4.73
CA LYS A 93 1.09 7.70 5.56
C LYS A 93 1.83 6.65 4.73
N MET A 94 1.26 6.20 3.61
CA MET A 94 1.93 5.29 2.67
C MET A 94 3.21 5.91 2.12
N VAL A 95 3.14 7.16 1.62
CA VAL A 95 4.31 7.88 1.11
C VAL A 95 5.38 8.04 2.19
N GLN A 96 4.98 8.40 3.42
CA GLN A 96 5.89 8.52 4.56
C GLN A 96 6.61 7.20 4.88
N LYS A 97 5.91 6.07 4.82
CA LYS A 97 6.53 4.75 5.04
C LYS A 97 7.52 4.36 3.95
N MET A 98 7.29 4.76 2.70
CA MET A 98 8.21 4.49 1.59
C MET A 98 9.55 5.21 1.69
N TYR A 99 9.68 6.27 2.50
CA TYR A 99 10.99 6.89 2.73
C TYR A 99 12.01 5.94 3.37
N ILE A 100 11.56 5.00 4.20
CA ILE A 100 12.44 4.05 4.90
C ILE A 100 13.24 3.19 3.90
N PRO A 101 12.59 2.40 3.01
CA PRO A 101 13.32 1.58 2.05
C PRO A 101 14.11 2.44 1.05
N LEU A 102 13.61 3.62 0.66
CA LEU A 102 14.36 4.52 -0.25
C LEU A 102 15.67 5.01 0.36
N VAL A 103 15.66 5.42 1.64
CA VAL A 103 16.88 5.86 2.34
C VAL A 103 17.82 4.68 2.58
N GLN A 104 17.29 3.51 2.94
CA GLN A 104 18.08 2.28 3.10
C GLN A 104 18.81 1.92 1.80
N MET A 105 18.10 1.90 0.67
CA MET A 105 18.69 1.60 -0.63
C MET A 105 19.69 2.66 -1.09
N LEU A 106 19.44 3.95 -0.79
CA LEU A 106 20.42 5.01 -1.02
C LEU A 106 21.70 4.79 -0.21
N ILE A 107 21.58 4.48 1.09
CA ILE A 107 22.75 4.19 1.96
C ILE A 107 23.52 2.98 1.42
N HIS A 108 22.83 1.93 0.97
CA HIS A 108 23.46 0.77 0.37
C HIS A 108 24.24 1.13 -0.92
N SER A 109 23.66 1.98 -1.77
CA SER A 109 24.26 2.38 -3.05
C SER A 109 25.47 3.33 -2.91
N LEU A 110 25.61 3.99 -1.76
CA LEU A 110 26.72 4.91 -1.46
C LEU A 110 27.88 4.25 -0.71
N ARG A 111 27.70 3.00 -0.27
CA ARG A 111 28.76 2.19 0.33
C ARG A 111 29.58 1.48 -0.73
#